data_AF-A0A6A3CBQ4-F1
#
_entry.id   AF-A0A6A3CBQ4-F1
#
_cell.length_a   1.000
_cell.length_b   1.000
_cell.length_c   1.000
_cell.angle_alpha   90.00
_cell.angle_beta   90.00
_cell.angle_gamma   90.00
#
_symmetry.space_group_name_H-M   'P 1'
#
loop_
_entity.id
_entity.type
_entity.pdbx_description
1 polymer ?
#
loop_
_entity_poly.entity_id
_entity_poly.type
_entity_poly.pdbx_seq_one_letter_code
_entity_poly.pdbx_strand_id
1 'polypeptide(L)'
;MLGMNLWSTAYNMIYMFGWPQASGFEAVQFFKLHPEAAGDILLYCLCGAIGQNFIFLTISRFGSLVNTTITTTRKFVSIVVSSLLSGNPLSTKQWGCVLMVFSGLSYQICLKWKESQELQKKRKA
;
A
#
# COMPACT_ATOMS: atom_id res chain seq x y z
N MET A 1 0.58 -8.97 -13.41
CA MET A 1 -0.14 -8.92 -12.10
C MET A 1 -1.33 -9.85 -12.02
N LEU A 2 -1.97 -10.23 -13.15
CA LEU A 2 -3.10 -11.17 -13.16
C LEU A 2 -2.81 -12.47 -12.38
N GLY A 3 -1.66 -13.11 -12.60
CA GLY A 3 -1.29 -14.33 -11.88
C GLY A 3 -1.14 -14.16 -10.36
N MET A 4 -0.65 -13.00 -9.91
CA MET A 4 -0.52 -12.69 -8.47
C MET A 4 -1.89 -12.45 -7.82
N ASN A 5 -2.79 -11.74 -8.52
CA ASN A 5 -4.15 -11.52 -8.05
C ASN A 5 -4.94 -12.84 -8.05
N LEU A 6 -4.84 -13.67 -9.10
CA LEU A 6 -5.50 -14.97 -9.16
C LEU A 6 -5.05 -15.91 -8.04
N TRP A 7 -3.73 -16.00 -7.80
CA TRP A 7 -3.20 -16.80 -6.70
C TRP A 7 -3.68 -16.29 -5.34
N SER A 8 -3.66 -14.97 -5.13
CA SER A 8 -4.15 -14.36 -3.90
C SER A 8 -5.66 -14.60 -3.71
N THR A 9 -6.46 -14.50 -4.76
CA THR A 9 -7.90 -14.80 -4.71
C THR A 9 -8.15 -16.26 -4.38
N ALA A 10 -7.45 -17.19 -5.02
CA ALA A 10 -7.59 -18.63 -4.73
C ALA A 10 -7.22 -18.95 -3.28
N TYR A 11 -6.10 -18.41 -2.79
CA TYR A 11 -5.68 -18.58 -1.40
C TYR A 11 -6.70 -18.00 -0.41
N ASN A 12 -7.16 -16.77 -0.63
CA ASN A 12 -8.15 -16.12 0.26
C ASN A 12 -9.50 -16.83 0.24
N MET A 13 -9.91 -17.39 -0.91
CA MET A 13 -11.16 -18.14 -1.02
C MET A 13 -11.09 -19.47 -0.26
N ILE A 14 -9.98 -20.20 -0.37
CA ILE A 14 -9.74 -21.41 0.43
C ILE A 14 -9.71 -21.06 1.93
N TYR A 15 -9.09 -19.95 2.31
CA TYR A 15 -9.06 -19.51 3.70
C TYR A 15 -10.46 -19.15 4.24
N MET A 16 -11.27 -18.41 3.48
CA MET A 16 -12.61 -17.98 3.89
C MET A 16 -13.62 -19.13 4.04
N PHE A 17 -13.52 -20.18 3.22
CA PHE A 17 -14.53 -21.25 3.17
C PHE A 17 -14.02 -22.61 3.67
N GLY A 18 -12.70 -22.82 3.69
CA GLY A 18 -12.08 -24.08 4.08
C GLY A 18 -11.60 -24.12 5.53
N TRP A 19 -11.46 -22.99 6.22
CA TRP A 19 -11.01 -22.96 7.61
C TRP A 19 -12.21 -23.01 8.58
N PRO A 20 -12.24 -23.92 9.58
CA PRO A 20 -13.40 -24.11 10.48
C PRO A 20 -13.81 -22.89 11.29
N GLN A 21 -12.89 -21.94 11.50
CA GLN A 21 -13.14 -20.66 12.20
C GLN A 21 -13.34 -19.47 11.25
N ALA A 22 -13.45 -19.69 9.94
CA ALA A 22 -13.62 -18.59 8.98
C ALA A 22 -15.10 -18.21 8.81
N SER A 23 -15.36 -16.90 8.80
CA SER A 23 -16.70 -16.29 8.70
C SER A 23 -17.17 -16.10 7.25
N GLY A 24 -16.70 -16.91 6.31
CA GLY A 24 -17.01 -16.73 4.88
C GLY A 24 -18.50 -16.83 4.56
N PHE A 25 -19.21 -17.76 5.20
CA PHE A 25 -20.66 -17.92 5.04
C PHE A 25 -21.46 -16.79 5.68
N GLU A 26 -21.00 -16.27 6.83
CA GLU A 26 -21.62 -15.13 7.52
C GLU A 26 -21.48 -13.85 6.69
N ALA A 27 -20.32 -13.64 6.05
CA ALA A 27 -20.11 -12.51 5.15
C ALA A 27 -21.10 -12.52 3.96
N VAL A 28 -21.37 -13.70 3.39
CA VAL A 28 -22.36 -13.83 2.31
C VAL A 28 -23.77 -13.53 2.81
N GLN A 29 -24.13 -13.95 4.02
CA GLN A 29 -25.41 -13.61 4.63
C GLN A 29 -25.53 -12.10 4.92
N PHE A 30 -24.43 -11.46 5.34
CA PHE A 30 -24.39 -10.02 5.56
C PHE A 30 -24.70 -9.23 4.29
N PHE A 31 -24.16 -9.62 3.12
CA PHE A 31 -24.49 -8.97 1.86
C PHE A 31 -25.94 -9.19 1.41
N LYS A 32 -26.56 -10.31 1.80
CA LYS A 32 -27.99 -10.53 1.54
C LYS A 32 -28.87 -9.62 2.40
N LEU A 33 -28.44 -9.33 3.63
CA LEU A 33 -29.17 -8.46 4.56
C LEU A 33 -28.95 -6.97 4.25
N HIS A 34 -27.76 -6.60 3.79
CA HIS A 34 -27.36 -5.22 3.47
C HIS A 34 -26.81 -5.11 2.04
N PRO A 35 -27.68 -5.01 1.02
CA PRO A 35 -27.24 -4.93 -0.38
C PRO A 35 -26.45 -3.64 -0.70
N GLU A 36 -26.66 -2.56 0.05
CA GLU A 36 -25.89 -1.31 -0.10
C GLU A 36 -24.39 -1.53 0.16
N ALA A 37 -24.04 -2.39 1.13
CA ALA A 37 -22.65 -2.72 1.44
C ALA A 37 -21.93 -3.42 0.27
N ALA A 38 -22.68 -4.15 -0.57
CA ALA A 38 -22.10 -4.74 -1.78
C ALA A 38 -21.70 -3.67 -2.80
N GLY A 39 -22.46 -2.57 -2.88
CA GLY A 39 -22.13 -1.41 -3.71
C GLY A 39 -20.85 -0.71 -3.23
N ASP A 40 -20.73 -0.46 -1.93
CA ASP A 40 -19.54 0.16 -1.32
C ASP A 40 -18.28 -0.69 -1.55
N ILE A 41 -18.39 -2.01 -1.40
CA ILE A 41 -17.28 -2.92 -1.67
C ILE A 41 -16.93 -2.99 -3.14
N LEU A 42 -17.92 -2.97 -4.03
CA LEU A 42 -17.65 -2.93 -5.47
C LEU A 42 -16.88 -1.66 -5.83
N LEU A 43 -17.30 -0.50 -5.31
CA LEU A 43 -16.60 0.76 -5.51
C LEU A 43 -15.18 0.72 -4.93
N TYR A 44 -15.02 0.16 -3.73
CA TYR A 44 -13.72 -0.05 -3.11
C TYR A 44 -12.81 -0.92 -3.98
N CYS A 45 -13.33 -2.03 -4.53
CA CYS A 45 -12.61 -2.92 -5.44
C CYS A 45 -12.23 -2.23 -6.75
N LEU A 46 -13.12 -1.43 -7.35
CA LEU A 46 -12.84 -0.67 -8.57
C LEU A 46 -11.73 0.36 -8.34
N CYS A 47 -11.85 1.16 -7.26
CA CYS A 47 -10.81 2.10 -6.85
C CYS A 47 -9.48 1.38 -6.57
N GLY A 48 -9.53 0.21 -5.92
CA GLY A 48 -8.37 -0.64 -5.67
C GLY A 48 -7.71 -1.13 -6.96
N ALA A 49 -8.49 -1.59 -7.94
CA ALA A 49 -8.00 -2.05 -9.24
C ALA A 49 -7.31 -0.91 -10.01
N ILE A 50 -7.91 0.29 -10.01
CA ILE A 50 -7.31 1.48 -10.60
C ILE A 50 -5.99 1.83 -9.89
N GLY A 51 -6.00 1.87 -8.55
CA GLY A 51 -4.80 2.14 -7.74
C GLY A 51 -3.67 1.13 -7.99
N GLN A 52 -4.01 -0.15 -8.17
CA GLN A 52 -3.04 -1.20 -8.47
C GLN A 52 -2.36 -0.99 -9.84
N ASN A 53 -3.10 -0.51 -10.85
CA ASN A 53 -2.52 -0.15 -12.14
C ASN A 53 -1.53 1.02 -12.02
N PHE A 54 -1.84 2.04 -11.21
CA PHE A 54 -0.92 3.14 -10.94
C PHE A 54 0.37 2.66 -10.25
N ILE A 55 0.25 1.79 -9.24
CA ILE A 55 1.42 1.20 -8.56
C ILE A 55 2.31 0.47 -9.58
N PHE A 56 1.71 -0.34 -10.45
CA PHE A 56 2.46 -1.03 -11.49
C PHE A 56 3.17 -0.07 -12.43
N LEU A 57 2.46 0.94 -12.94
CA LEU A 57 3.02 1.95 -13.83
C LEU A 57 4.19 2.68 -13.18
N THR A 58 4.07 3.05 -11.90
CA THR A 58 5.14 3.69 -11.14
C THR A 58 6.35 2.78 -11.00
N ILE A 59 6.16 1.51 -10.64
CA ILE A 59 7.25 0.54 -10.50
C ILE A 59 7.95 0.32 -11.84
N SER A 60 7.19 0.14 -12.92
CA SER A 60 7.75 -0.08 -14.26
C SER A 60 8.53 1.12 -14.78
N ARG A 61 8.11 2.35 -14.48
CA ARG A 61 8.74 3.57 -14.99
C ARG A 61 9.85 4.12 -14.11
N PHE A 62 9.68 4.07 -12.78
CA PHE A 62 10.57 4.73 -11.81
C PHE A 62 11.24 3.74 -10.84
N GLY A 63 10.84 2.48 -10.87
CA GLY A 63 11.35 1.43 -9.98
C GLY A 63 10.65 1.39 -8.62
N SER A 64 10.92 0.33 -7.87
CA SER A 64 10.27 0.04 -6.59
C SER A 64 10.54 1.11 -5.51
N LEU A 65 11.75 1.69 -5.45
CA LEU A 65 12.11 2.69 -4.44
C LEU A 65 11.21 3.94 -4.50
N VAL A 66 10.92 4.42 -5.71
CA VAL A 66 10.06 5.59 -5.91
C VAL A 66 8.62 5.26 -5.50
N ASN A 67 8.13 4.08 -5.86
CA ASN A 67 6.81 3.61 -5.42
C ASN A 67 6.70 3.53 -3.87
N THR A 68 7.71 2.98 -3.19
CA THR A 68 7.74 2.93 -1.72
C THR A 68 7.75 4.32 -1.10
N THR A 69 8.49 5.26 -1.70
CA THR A 69 8.55 6.66 -1.22
C THR A 69 7.18 7.33 -1.36
N ILE A 70 6.53 7.20 -2.52
CA ILE A 70 5.20 7.77 -2.78
C ILE A 70 4.16 7.19 -1.83
N THR A 71 4.10 5.86 -1.71
CA THR A 71 3.10 5.19 -0.85
C THR A 71 3.30 5.48 0.63
N THR A 72 4.54 5.58 1.11
CA THR A 72 4.83 5.93 2.51
C THR A 72 4.48 7.37 2.81
N THR A 73 4.80 8.29 1.91
CA THR A 73 4.43 9.72 2.06
C THR A 73 2.91 9.87 2.10
N ARG A 74 2.19 9.21 1.17
CA ARG A 74 0.71 9.21 1.16
C ARG A 74 0.13 8.69 2.48
N LYS A 75 0.60 7.52 2.94
CA LYS A 75 0.13 6.93 4.21
C LYS A 75 0.39 7.85 5.39
N PHE A 76 1.58 8.46 5.44
CA PHE A 76 1.93 9.40 6.50
C PHE A 76 1.00 10.62 6.51
N VAL A 77 0.75 11.23 5.35
CA VAL A 77 -0.19 12.36 5.23
C VAL A 77 -1.58 11.95 5.74
N SER A 78 -2.09 10.77 5.36
CA SER A 78 -3.37 10.27 5.87
C SER A 78 -3.37 10.09 7.38
N ILE A 79 -2.27 9.62 7.98
CA ILE A 79 -2.14 9.47 9.44
C ILE A 79 -2.19 10.84 10.13
N VAL A 80 -1.44 11.82 9.62
CA VAL A 80 -1.40 13.18 10.18
C VAL A 80 -2.78 13.84 10.08
N VAL A 81 -3.40 13.79 8.89
CA VAL A 81 -4.75 14.34 8.69
C VAL A 81 -5.77 13.67 9.61
N SER A 82 -5.72 12.34 9.73
CA SER A 82 -6.60 11.59 10.62
C SER A 82 -6.40 11.97 12.09
N SER A 83 -5.16 12.13 12.54
CA SER A 83 -4.83 12.57 13.91
C SER A 83 -5.34 13.98 14.21
N LEU A 84 -5.20 14.91 13.25
CA LEU A 84 -5.71 16.28 13.38
C LEU A 84 -7.24 16.31 13.44
N LEU A 85 -7.93 15.57 12.57
CA LEU A 85 -9.39 15.49 12.55
C LEU A 85 -9.96 14.79 13.79
N SER A 86 -9.27 13.77 14.30
CA SER A 86 -9.68 13.01 15.49
C SER A 86 -9.36 13.74 16.80
N GLY A 87 -8.71 14.92 16.76
CA GLY A 87 -8.37 15.72 17.94
C GLY A 87 -7.32 15.09 18.87
N ASN A 88 -6.67 14.00 18.45
CA ASN A 88 -5.70 13.25 19.24
C ASN A 88 -4.32 13.39 18.59
N PRO A 89 -3.50 14.37 19.01
CA PRO A 89 -2.21 14.61 18.40
C PRO A 89 -1.26 13.42 18.61
N LEU A 90 -0.40 13.19 17.63
CA LEU A 90 0.63 12.17 17.70
C LEU A 90 1.57 12.41 18.90
N SER A 91 1.78 11.37 19.70
CA SER A 91 2.71 11.35 20.83
C SER A 91 4.16 11.61 20.38
N THR A 92 5.00 12.17 21.26
CA THR A 92 6.42 12.42 21.02
C THR A 92 7.17 11.17 20.55
N LYS A 93 6.80 9.98 21.06
CA LYS A 93 7.37 8.71 20.61
C LYS A 93 7.01 8.38 19.16
N GLN A 94 5.77 8.67 18.73
CA GLN A 94 5.31 8.44 17.37
C GLN A 94 6.02 9.39 16.39
N TRP A 95 6.24 10.65 16.77
CA TRP A 95 7.08 11.58 16.01
C TRP A 95 8.52 11.07 15.85
N GLY A 96 9.08 10.44 16.89
CA GLY A 96 10.37 9.75 16.78
C GLY A 96 10.39 8.66 15.70
N CYS A 97 9.35 7.82 15.63
CA CYS A 97 9.20 6.81 14.58
C CYS A 97 9.09 7.43 13.18
N VAL A 98 8.37 8.56 13.06
CA VAL A 98 8.24 9.29 11.79
C VAL A 98 9.62 9.75 11.30
N LEU A 99 10.40 10.40 12.16
CA LEU A 99 11.76 10.84 11.81
C LEU A 99 12.67 9.67 11.42
N MET A 100 12.54 8.53 12.10
CA MET A 100 13.29 7.31 11.78
C MET A 100 12.94 6.76 10.38
N VAL A 101 11.65 6.71 10.03
CA VAL A 101 11.21 6.21 8.72
C VAL A 101 11.65 7.14 7.59
N PHE A 102 11.47 8.46 7.75
CA PHE A 102 11.86 9.44 6.73
C PHE A 102 13.37 9.55 6.55
N SER A 103 14.16 9.40 7.61
CA SER A 103 15.62 9.36 7.51
C SER A 103 16.11 8.12 6.76
N GLY A 104 15.55 6.94 7.05
CA GLY A 104 15.87 5.70 6.31
C GLY A 104 15.52 5.78 4.82
N LEU A 105 14.34 6.32 4.48
CA LEU A 105 13.93 6.57 3.09
C LEU A 105 14.87 7.56 2.38
N SER A 106 15.19 8.69 3.03
CA SER A 106 16.10 9.70 2.48
C SER A 106 17.50 9.15 2.24
N TYR A 107 17.99 8.31 3.16
CA TYR A 107 19.27 7.63 3.03
C TYR A 107 19.30 6.67 1.82
N GLN A 108 18.26 5.84 1.64
CA GLN A 108 18.17 4.95 0.47
C GLN A 108 18.14 5.71 -0.86
N ILE A 109 17.43 6.84 -0.91
CA ILE A 109 17.39 7.70 -2.10
C ILE A 109 18.78 8.27 -2.40
N CYS A 110 19.48 8.76 -1.37
CA CYS A 110 20.85 9.28 -1.51
C CYS A 110 21.83 8.21 -2.02
N LEU A 111 21.78 7.00 -1.47
CA LEU A 111 22.61 5.87 -1.91
C LEU A 111 22.37 5.53 -3.39
N LYS A 112 21.10 5.41 -3.80
CA LYS A 112 20.76 5.11 -5.19
C LYS A 112 21.18 6.22 -6.15
N TRP A 113 21.08 7.48 -5.72
CA TRP A 113 21.55 8.61 -6.51
C TRP A 113 23.07 8.58 -6.68
N LYS A 114 23.84 8.28 -5.62
CA LYS A 114 25.30 8.14 -5.68
C LYS A 114 25.73 7.00 -6.59
N GLU A 115 25.09 5.83 -6.51
CA GLU A 115 25.35 4.69 -7.40
C GLU A 115 25.11 5.06 -8.88
N SER A 116 24.04 5.82 -9.16
CA SER A 116 23.74 6.27 -10.52
C SER A 116 24.80 7.24 -11.08
N GLN A 117 25.37 8.11 -10.23
CA GLN A 117 26.46 9.02 -10.62
C GLN A 117 27.78 8.27 -10.90
N GLU A 118 28.12 7.28 -10.07
CA GLU A 118 29.32 6.46 -10.27
C GLU A 118 29.26 5.66 -11.59
N LEU A 119 28.09 5.09 -11.93
CA LEU A 119 27.88 4.44 -13.22
C LEU A 119 28.03 5.40 -14.41
N GLN A 120 27.51 6.62 -14.30
CA GLN A 120 27.62 7.65 -15.33
C GLN A 120 29.08 8.06 -15.55
N LYS A 121 29.86 8.18 -14.47
CA LYS A 121 31.29 8.52 -14.53
C LYS A 121 32.09 7.40 -15.21
N LYS A 122 31.82 6.13 -14.88
CA LYS A 122 32.44 4.97 -15.53
C LYS A 122 32.11 4.82 -17.02
N ARG A 123 30.92 5.25 -17.47
CA ARG A 123 30.54 5.23 -18.89
C ARG A 123 31.21 6.32 -19.73
N LYS A 124 31.71 7.38 -19.09
CA LYS A 124 32.36 8.53 -19.75
C LYS A 124 33.89 8.44 -19.77
N ALA A 125 34.47 7.50 -19.02
CA ALA A 125 35.89 7.18 -18.99
C ALA A 125 36.17 6.01 -19.93
#